data_AF-A0A2D5C8Y8-F1
#
_entry.id   AF-A0A2D5C8Y8-F1
#
_cell.length_a   1.000
_cell.length_b   1.000
_cell.length_c   1.000
_cell.angle_alpha   90.00
_cell.angle_beta   90.00
_cell.angle_gamma   90.00
#
_symmetry.space_group_name_H-M   'P 1'
#
loop_
_entity.id
_entity.type
_entity.pdbx_description
1 polymer ?
#
loop_
_entity_poly.entity_id
_entity_poly.type
_entity_poly.pdbx_seq_one_letter_code
_entity_poly.pdbx_strand_id
1 'polypeptide(L)'
;MINLYYKNRLLIQLFLSVLFLTIIFNSVTNLTQLVRPSQSNNNIDSVNVEVINVNIPQGSSASQIASILDSTGVVTSNLTFELYLRNENLTDKLRPGSYEIQNNLSYEEITSILLKGPPLKTYTITIPEGLWLSETLNTISAQTGYEVIQLENSLISGKVISKYLPNDDYTQLQNWEGLLFPNTYQIDIESNGESILQTLVSELETRYDDIISNNQVPNWIETPTQFFTVASLIEAEAKLDEDRPLVSSVIRNRLNDNMLLQIDATVLYSLQKRKSQVLLIDLQFDSPYNTYKYTSLPPTPISGFGNKSMKAIINTPENNYIYYLLTDVSGKMTFTNDYEEFINLKNKAKDEGVIP
;
A
#
# COMPACT_ATOMS: atom_id res chain seq x y z
N MET A 1 94.59 -3.99 -0.21
CA MET A 1 93.23 -3.97 -0.80
C MET A 1 92.14 -3.36 0.09
N ILE A 2 92.32 -3.24 1.42
CA ILE A 2 91.27 -2.75 2.34
C ILE A 2 91.12 -1.20 2.35
N ASN A 3 92.15 -0.45 1.95
CA ASN A 3 92.18 1.01 2.10
C ASN A 3 91.38 1.79 1.02
N LEU A 4 91.04 1.15 -0.10
CA LEU A 4 90.24 1.78 -1.17
C LEU A 4 88.73 1.77 -0.84
N TYR A 5 88.28 0.73 -0.16
CA TYR A 5 86.87 0.54 0.21
C TYR A 5 86.41 1.54 1.27
N TYR A 6 87.22 1.80 2.30
CA TYR A 6 86.87 2.78 3.35
C TYR A 6 86.91 4.22 2.86
N LYS A 7 87.87 4.56 1.98
CA LYS A 7 87.99 5.91 1.41
C LYS A 7 86.79 6.29 0.53
N ASN A 8 86.18 5.30 -0.14
CA ASN A 8 85.07 5.50 -1.08
C ASN A 8 83.72 4.97 -0.56
N ARG A 9 83.62 4.56 0.70
CA ARG A 9 82.40 3.94 1.27
C ARG A 9 81.17 4.85 1.14
N LEU A 10 81.33 6.14 1.39
CA LEU A 10 80.26 7.13 1.23
C LEU A 10 79.81 7.25 -0.24
N LEU A 11 80.76 7.26 -1.18
CA LEU A 11 80.46 7.29 -2.62
C LEU A 11 79.74 6.02 -3.08
N ILE A 12 80.12 4.86 -2.56
CA ILE A 12 79.48 3.57 -2.87
C ILE A 12 78.06 3.52 -2.29
N GLN A 13 77.84 3.99 -1.07
CA GLN A 13 76.50 4.07 -0.46
C GLN A 13 75.58 5.03 -1.20
N LEU A 14 76.13 6.17 -1.64
CA LEU A 14 75.39 7.17 -2.42
C LEU A 14 75.06 6.66 -3.84
N PHE A 15 75.97 5.88 -4.44
CA PHE A 15 75.70 5.21 -5.71
C PHE A 15 74.61 4.14 -5.57
N LEU A 16 74.65 3.32 -4.52
CA LEU A 16 73.64 2.28 -4.25
C LEU A 16 72.26 2.88 -3.93
N SER A 17 72.19 3.99 -3.20
CA SER A 17 70.90 4.65 -2.91
C SER A 17 70.29 5.26 -4.17
N VAL A 18 71.10 5.87 -5.05
CA VAL A 18 70.64 6.39 -6.35
C VAL A 18 70.21 5.25 -7.28
N LEU A 19 70.92 4.12 -7.28
CA LEU A 19 70.52 2.92 -8.01
C LEU A 19 69.17 2.38 -7.52
N PHE A 20 68.96 2.36 -6.20
CA PHE A 20 67.71 1.90 -5.61
C PHE A 20 66.53 2.85 -5.93
N LEU A 21 66.75 4.16 -5.84
CA LEU A 21 65.76 5.19 -6.22
C LEU A 21 65.41 5.13 -7.71
N THR A 22 66.37 4.87 -8.59
CA THR A 22 66.11 4.71 -10.03
C THR A 22 65.35 3.42 -10.34
N ILE A 23 65.57 2.33 -9.60
CA ILE A 23 64.78 1.09 -9.72
C ILE A 23 63.34 1.31 -9.24
N ILE A 24 63.14 2.03 -8.12
CA ILE A 24 61.79 2.38 -7.65
C ILE A 24 61.09 3.31 -8.65
N PHE A 25 61.77 4.31 -9.18
CA PHE A 25 61.21 5.24 -10.16
C PHE A 25 60.82 4.53 -11.48
N ASN A 26 61.64 3.60 -11.96
CA ASN A 26 61.31 2.76 -13.12
C ASN A 26 60.15 1.79 -12.85
N SER A 27 60.03 1.27 -11.61
CA SER A 27 58.91 0.39 -11.22
C SER A 27 57.59 1.15 -11.12
N VAL A 28 57.62 2.39 -10.59
CA VAL A 28 56.44 3.27 -10.50
C VAL A 28 56.02 3.79 -11.89
N THR A 29 56.97 4.09 -12.78
CA THR A 29 56.66 4.48 -14.16
C THR A 29 56.08 3.32 -14.99
N ASN A 30 56.52 2.07 -14.76
CA ASN A 30 55.86 0.89 -15.33
C ASN A 30 54.46 0.64 -14.73
N LEU A 31 54.24 0.93 -13.44
CA LEU A 31 52.92 0.80 -12.81
C LEU A 31 51.93 1.88 -13.31
N THR A 32 52.42 3.11 -13.55
CA THR A 32 51.60 4.20 -14.11
C THR A 32 51.32 4.03 -15.61
N GLN A 33 52.09 3.20 -16.32
CA GLN A 33 51.74 2.76 -17.67
C GLN A 33 50.63 1.69 -17.70
N LEU A 34 50.37 1.00 -16.58
CA LEU A 34 49.19 0.14 -16.40
C LEU A 34 47.93 0.91 -15.95
N VAL A 35 48.08 2.17 -15.52
CA VAL A 35 46.98 3.08 -15.12
C VAL A 35 46.92 4.31 -16.04
N ARG A 36 47.12 4.11 -17.35
CA ARG A 36 46.68 5.07 -18.36
C ARG A 36 45.28 4.65 -18.84
N PRO A 37 44.30 5.57 -18.91
CA PRO A 37 43.05 5.27 -19.57
C PRO A 37 43.39 4.99 -21.03
N SER A 38 43.21 3.75 -21.46
CA SER A 38 43.21 3.42 -22.87
C SER A 38 42.07 4.21 -23.51
N GLN A 39 42.39 5.19 -24.35
CA GLN A 39 41.51 5.54 -25.46
C GLN A 39 41.54 4.37 -26.43
N SER A 40 40.85 3.30 -26.05
CA SER A 40 40.36 2.31 -26.99
C SER A 40 39.11 2.90 -27.61
N ASN A 41 39.07 2.95 -28.94
CA ASN A 41 37.83 3.12 -29.67
C ASN A 41 36.89 2.02 -29.23
N ASN A 42 35.99 2.35 -28.31
CA ASN A 42 34.91 1.45 -27.92
C ASN A 42 33.92 1.43 -29.09
N ASN A 43 34.12 0.46 -29.99
CA ASN A 43 33.00 -0.40 -30.31
C ASN A 43 32.47 -0.87 -28.94
N ILE A 44 31.33 -0.31 -28.54
CA ILE A 44 30.57 -0.83 -27.41
C ILE A 44 30.14 -2.22 -27.88
N ASP A 45 30.97 -3.21 -27.57
CA ASP A 45 30.48 -4.56 -27.35
C ASP A 45 29.36 -4.38 -26.31
N SER A 46 28.13 -4.53 -26.78
CA SER A 46 26.96 -4.58 -25.95
C SER A 46 27.23 -5.62 -24.85
N VAL A 47 27.57 -5.16 -23.64
CA VAL A 47 27.49 -6.01 -22.45
C VAL A 47 26.06 -6.52 -22.47
N ASN A 48 25.90 -7.81 -22.75
CA ASN A 48 24.59 -8.40 -22.87
C ASN A 48 24.01 -8.44 -21.45
N VAL A 49 23.23 -7.40 -21.12
CA VAL A 49 22.60 -7.24 -19.83
C VAL A 49 21.47 -8.27 -19.76
N GLU A 50 21.70 -9.32 -18.99
CA GLU A 50 20.75 -10.40 -18.80
C GLU A 50 20.30 -10.44 -17.34
N VAL A 51 19.01 -10.71 -17.14
CA VAL A 51 18.44 -10.99 -15.82
C VAL A 51 18.64 -12.48 -15.53
N ILE A 52 19.38 -12.77 -14.46
CA ILE A 52 19.79 -14.13 -14.11
C ILE A 52 19.03 -14.60 -12.87
N ASN A 53 18.41 -15.78 -12.99
CA ASN A 53 17.77 -16.45 -11.87
C ASN A 53 18.82 -17.14 -10.99
N VAL A 54 18.97 -16.67 -9.76
CA VAL A 54 19.92 -17.21 -8.78
C VAL A 54 19.16 -17.79 -7.60
N ASN A 55 19.41 -19.06 -7.27
CA ASN A 55 18.89 -19.67 -6.07
C ASN A 55 19.98 -19.83 -5.02
N ILE A 56 19.81 -19.18 -3.86
CA ILE A 56 20.72 -19.26 -2.71
C ILE A 56 20.09 -20.17 -1.66
N PRO A 57 20.65 -21.38 -1.42
CA PRO A 57 20.15 -22.29 -0.41
C PRO A 57 20.22 -21.72 1.01
N GLN A 58 19.29 -22.14 1.86
CA GLN A 58 19.33 -21.81 3.28
C GLN A 58 20.61 -22.32 3.94
N GLY A 59 21.22 -21.49 4.79
CA GLY A 59 22.47 -21.82 5.49
C GLY A 59 23.74 -21.63 4.65
N SER A 60 23.64 -21.06 3.45
CA SER A 60 24.81 -20.75 2.62
C SER A 60 25.70 -19.70 3.29
N SER A 61 27.00 -19.99 3.37
CA SER A 61 28.05 -19.03 3.78
C SER A 61 28.33 -17.99 2.68
N ALA A 62 28.95 -16.86 3.05
CA ALA A 62 29.37 -15.84 2.08
C ALA A 62 30.21 -16.40 0.91
N SER A 63 31.10 -17.36 1.18
CA SER A 63 31.93 -17.99 0.14
C SER A 63 31.08 -18.86 -0.80
N GLN A 64 30.09 -19.58 -0.27
CA GLN A 64 29.14 -20.34 -1.10
C GLN A 64 28.27 -19.40 -1.95
N ILE A 65 27.79 -18.30 -1.37
CA ILE A 65 27.01 -17.28 -2.10
C ILE A 65 27.86 -16.66 -3.21
N ALA A 66 29.09 -16.25 -2.92
CA ALA A 66 30.01 -15.70 -3.91
C ALA A 66 30.31 -16.70 -5.04
N SER A 67 30.49 -17.98 -4.72
CA SER A 67 30.66 -19.04 -5.71
C SER A 67 29.42 -19.24 -6.59
N ILE A 68 28.21 -19.18 -6.01
CA ILE A 68 26.95 -19.30 -6.77
C ILE A 68 26.84 -18.12 -7.75
N LEU A 69 27.06 -16.89 -7.28
CA LEU A 69 26.95 -15.68 -8.11
C LEU A 69 28.00 -15.66 -9.23
N ASP A 70 29.21 -16.15 -8.97
CA ASP A 70 30.26 -16.28 -9.99
C ASP A 70 29.88 -17.35 -11.03
N SER A 71 29.45 -18.53 -10.56
CA SER A 71 29.04 -19.63 -11.46
C SER A 71 27.81 -19.30 -12.33
N THR A 72 26.97 -18.38 -11.87
CA THR A 72 25.79 -17.91 -12.61
C THR A 72 26.11 -16.73 -13.50
N GLY A 73 27.28 -16.09 -13.37
CA GLY A 73 27.69 -14.94 -14.16
C GLY A 73 27.18 -13.60 -13.63
N VAL A 74 26.66 -13.55 -12.40
CA VAL A 74 26.19 -12.32 -11.73
C VAL A 74 27.36 -11.49 -11.19
N VAL A 75 28.43 -12.14 -10.73
CA VAL A 75 29.70 -11.47 -10.40
C VAL A 75 30.83 -12.00 -11.27
N THR A 76 31.84 -11.18 -11.52
CA THR A 76 32.98 -11.54 -12.37
C THR A 76 34.04 -12.39 -11.66
N SER A 77 34.00 -12.47 -10.33
CA SER A 77 34.99 -13.18 -9.52
C SER A 77 34.45 -13.44 -8.12
N ASN A 78 34.32 -14.72 -7.77
CA ASN A 78 34.02 -15.20 -6.41
C ASN A 78 34.93 -14.53 -5.37
N LEU A 79 36.26 -14.63 -5.56
CA LEU A 79 37.24 -14.16 -4.57
C LEU A 79 37.10 -12.66 -4.29
N THR A 80 36.88 -11.86 -5.32
CA THR A 80 36.79 -10.39 -5.17
C THR A 80 35.50 -9.99 -4.47
N PHE A 81 34.38 -10.65 -4.79
CA PHE A 81 33.12 -10.42 -4.11
C PHE A 81 33.16 -10.87 -2.64
N GLU A 82 33.80 -12.00 -2.34
CA GLU A 82 33.98 -12.47 -0.97
C GLU A 82 34.84 -11.51 -0.13
N LEU A 83 35.93 -11.00 -0.69
CA LEU A 83 36.77 -9.98 -0.02
C LEU A 83 36.00 -8.69 0.24
N TYR A 84 35.17 -8.26 -0.71
CA TYR A 84 34.26 -7.12 -0.53
C TYR A 84 33.32 -7.35 0.65
N LEU A 85 32.60 -8.48 0.70
CA LEU A 85 31.67 -8.80 1.80
C LEU A 85 32.36 -8.84 3.17
N ARG A 86 33.61 -9.31 3.24
CA ARG A 86 34.42 -9.32 4.46
C ARG A 86 34.81 -7.91 4.90
N ASN A 87 35.24 -7.06 3.97
CA ASN A 87 35.60 -5.67 4.25
C ASN A 87 34.40 -4.88 4.83
N GLU A 88 33.21 -5.13 4.29
CA GLU A 88 31.97 -4.48 4.73
C GLU A 88 31.33 -5.14 5.97
N ASN A 89 31.89 -6.25 6.49
CA ASN A 89 31.32 -7.03 7.59
C ASN A 89 29.87 -7.49 7.33
N LEU A 90 29.62 -8.05 6.13
CA LEU A 90 28.30 -8.48 5.66
C LEU A 90 28.19 -10.00 5.42
N THR A 91 29.22 -10.77 5.77
CA THR A 91 29.35 -12.20 5.42
C THR A 91 28.24 -13.12 5.96
N ASP A 92 27.54 -12.71 7.00
CA ASP A 92 26.50 -13.46 7.72
C ASP A 92 25.11 -12.81 7.62
N LYS A 93 24.98 -11.71 6.86
CA LYS A 93 23.74 -10.91 6.78
C LYS A 93 22.93 -11.14 5.51
N LEU A 94 23.50 -11.84 4.53
CA LEU A 94 22.86 -12.09 3.24
C LEU A 94 21.71 -13.10 3.42
N ARG A 95 20.56 -12.81 2.81
CA ARG A 95 19.37 -13.64 2.94
C ARG A 95 19.36 -14.76 1.89
N PRO A 96 18.98 -16.00 2.26
CA PRO A 96 18.76 -17.06 1.28
C PRO A 96 17.49 -16.79 0.46
N GLY A 97 17.36 -17.44 -0.70
CA GLY A 97 16.18 -17.32 -1.55
C GLY A 97 16.45 -17.35 -3.06
N SER A 98 15.38 -17.21 -3.84
CA SER A 98 15.44 -17.10 -5.30
C SER A 98 15.41 -15.64 -5.74
N TYR A 99 16.43 -15.20 -6.47
CA TYR A 99 16.63 -13.83 -6.91
C TYR A 99 16.65 -13.73 -8.43
N GLU A 100 16.21 -12.60 -8.94
CA GLU A 100 16.41 -12.17 -10.33
C GLU A 100 17.41 -11.01 -10.31
N ILE A 101 18.67 -11.26 -10.73
CA ILE A 101 19.77 -10.29 -10.61
C ILE A 101 20.36 -10.01 -11.99
N GLN A 102 20.54 -8.74 -12.33
CA GLN A 102 21.22 -8.35 -13.56
C GLN A 102 22.74 -8.56 -13.43
N ASN A 103 23.38 -9.05 -14.50
CA ASN A 103 24.82 -9.37 -14.54
C ASN A 103 25.77 -8.17 -14.67
N ASN A 104 25.24 -6.94 -14.68
CA ASN A 104 26.01 -5.71 -14.83
C ASN A 104 25.99 -4.82 -13.57
N LEU A 105 25.45 -5.32 -12.45
CA LEU A 105 25.37 -4.59 -11.20
C LEU A 105 26.72 -4.57 -10.47
N SER A 106 26.99 -3.50 -9.74
CA SER A 106 28.13 -3.39 -8.83
C SER A 106 27.96 -4.31 -7.61
N TYR A 107 29.06 -4.60 -6.92
CA TYR A 107 29.02 -5.42 -5.70
C TYR A 107 28.14 -4.82 -4.60
N GLU A 108 28.08 -3.49 -4.51
CA GLU A 108 27.21 -2.79 -3.56
C GLU A 108 25.72 -3.00 -3.88
N GLU A 109 25.35 -2.90 -5.15
CA GLU A 109 23.97 -3.12 -5.61
C GLU A 109 23.54 -4.58 -5.41
N ILE A 110 24.38 -5.53 -5.81
CA ILE A 110 24.14 -6.97 -5.61
C ILE A 110 23.96 -7.26 -4.12
N THR A 111 24.84 -6.72 -3.28
CA THR A 111 24.78 -6.94 -1.82
C THR A 111 23.52 -6.30 -1.22
N SER A 112 23.12 -5.12 -1.68
CA SER A 112 21.89 -4.46 -1.26
C SER A 112 20.64 -5.30 -1.59
N ILE A 113 20.61 -5.97 -2.75
CA ILE A 113 19.55 -6.91 -3.13
C ILE A 113 19.53 -8.10 -2.16
N LEU A 114 20.69 -8.73 -1.93
CA LEU A 114 20.82 -9.91 -1.07
C LEU A 114 20.53 -9.64 0.41
N LEU A 115 20.79 -8.42 0.89
CA LEU A 115 20.44 -7.98 2.24
C LEU A 115 18.93 -7.78 2.41
N LYS A 116 18.25 -7.28 1.38
CA LYS A 116 16.78 -7.12 1.38
C LYS A 116 16.07 -8.47 1.35
N GLY A 117 16.60 -9.45 0.63
CA GLY A 117 15.97 -10.75 0.43
C GLY A 117 15.35 -10.90 -0.95
N PRO A 118 14.95 -12.13 -1.33
CA PRO A 118 14.32 -12.38 -2.62
C PRO A 118 13.01 -11.57 -2.74
N PRO A 119 12.68 -11.02 -3.93
CA PRO A 119 11.39 -10.41 -4.15
C PRO A 119 10.28 -11.46 -3.94
N LEU A 120 9.23 -11.11 -3.20
CA LEU A 120 8.05 -11.96 -3.09
C LEU A 120 7.39 -12.04 -4.46
N LYS A 121 7.04 -13.25 -4.91
CA LYS A 121 6.19 -13.42 -6.08
C LYS A 121 4.80 -12.96 -5.70
N THR A 122 4.43 -11.79 -6.20
CA THR A 122 3.15 -11.16 -5.87
C THR A 122 2.25 -11.10 -7.09
N TYR A 123 0.95 -11.04 -6.84
CA TYR A 123 -0.06 -10.68 -7.83
C TYR A 123 -0.89 -9.52 -7.28
N THR A 124 -1.47 -8.75 -8.19
CA THR A 124 -2.25 -7.58 -7.83
C THR A 124 -3.73 -7.93 -7.75
N ILE A 125 -4.38 -7.53 -6.66
CA ILE A 125 -5.85 -7.53 -6.55
C ILE A 125 -6.36 -6.11 -6.31
N THR A 126 -7.53 -5.78 -6.84
CA THR A 126 -8.18 -4.48 -6.63
C THR A 126 -9.56 -4.66 -6.01
N ILE A 127 -9.81 -3.92 -4.93
CA ILE A 127 -11.09 -3.85 -4.23
C ILE A 127 -11.68 -2.44 -4.42
N PRO A 128 -12.77 -2.30 -5.20
CA PRO A 128 -13.46 -1.03 -5.36
C PRO A 128 -14.11 -0.51 -4.08
N GLU A 129 -14.24 0.82 -3.97
CA GLU A 129 -15.02 1.50 -2.92
C GLU A 129 -16.53 1.24 -3.11
N GLY A 130 -17.32 1.35 -2.04
CA GLY A 130 -18.79 1.25 -2.05
C GLY A 130 -19.35 -0.19 -2.11
N LEU A 131 -18.49 -1.21 -2.10
CA LEU A 131 -18.90 -2.61 -2.07
C LEU A 131 -19.39 -3.02 -0.67
N TRP A 132 -20.41 -3.87 -0.64
CA TRP A 132 -20.79 -4.60 0.59
C TRP A 132 -19.73 -5.66 0.92
N LEU A 133 -19.71 -6.15 2.16
CA LEU A 133 -18.79 -7.21 2.57
C LEU A 133 -18.90 -8.43 1.65
N SER A 134 -20.13 -8.84 1.34
CA SER A 134 -20.39 -9.96 0.43
C SER A 134 -19.80 -9.73 -0.97
N GLU A 135 -19.93 -8.52 -1.52
CA GLU A 135 -19.36 -8.14 -2.82
C GLU A 135 -17.82 -8.05 -2.76
N THR A 136 -17.28 -7.57 -1.65
CA THR A 136 -15.84 -7.52 -1.38
C THR A 136 -15.24 -8.92 -1.36
N LEU A 137 -15.85 -9.86 -0.62
CA LEU A 137 -15.40 -11.25 -0.56
C LEU A 137 -15.52 -11.95 -1.92
N ASN A 138 -16.59 -11.69 -2.69
CA ASN A 138 -16.71 -12.16 -4.07
C ASN A 138 -15.59 -11.61 -4.96
N THR A 139 -15.24 -10.33 -4.80
CA THR A 139 -14.18 -9.67 -5.57
C THR A 139 -12.80 -10.23 -5.24
N ILE A 140 -12.53 -10.54 -3.97
CA ILE A 140 -11.31 -11.24 -3.54
C ILE A 140 -11.31 -12.67 -4.09
N SER A 141 -12.41 -13.40 -3.95
CA SER A 141 -12.55 -14.77 -4.44
C SER A 141 -12.24 -14.88 -5.94
N ALA A 142 -12.83 -13.99 -6.75
CA ALA A 142 -12.63 -13.98 -8.20
C ALA A 142 -11.18 -13.71 -8.64
N GLN A 143 -10.40 -12.97 -7.84
CA GLN A 143 -9.02 -12.58 -8.17
C GLN A 143 -7.97 -13.50 -7.56
N THR A 144 -8.30 -14.19 -6.46
CA THR A 144 -7.35 -15.02 -5.70
C THR A 144 -7.58 -16.52 -5.89
N GLY A 145 -8.78 -16.93 -6.30
CA GLY A 145 -9.18 -18.33 -6.41
C GLY A 145 -9.67 -18.97 -5.10
N TYR A 146 -9.61 -18.25 -3.96
CA TYR A 146 -10.22 -18.72 -2.71
C TYR A 146 -11.74 -18.77 -2.82
N GLU A 147 -12.38 -19.77 -2.23
CA GLU A 147 -13.84 -19.79 -2.15
C GLU A 147 -14.34 -18.75 -1.14
N VAL A 148 -15.46 -18.07 -1.44
CA VAL A 148 -16.05 -17.06 -0.55
C VAL A 148 -16.27 -17.59 0.86
N ILE A 149 -16.76 -18.83 1.00
CA ILE A 149 -17.00 -19.45 2.30
C ILE A 149 -15.71 -19.64 3.11
N GLN A 150 -14.56 -19.83 2.46
CA GLN A 150 -13.27 -19.91 3.15
C GLN A 150 -12.87 -18.54 3.69
N LEU A 151 -13.10 -17.47 2.93
CA LEU A 151 -12.83 -16.10 3.35
C LEU A 151 -13.75 -15.66 4.50
N GLU A 152 -15.04 -16.02 4.43
CA GLU A 152 -15.99 -15.80 5.53
C GLU A 152 -15.53 -16.51 6.80
N ASN A 153 -15.14 -17.78 6.69
CA ASN A 153 -14.60 -18.55 7.82
C ASN A 153 -13.31 -17.94 8.37
N SER A 154 -12.44 -17.39 7.52
CA SER A 154 -11.24 -16.68 7.94
C SER A 154 -11.57 -15.45 8.81
N LEU A 155 -12.56 -14.64 8.41
CA LEU A 155 -13.02 -13.48 9.20
C LEU A 155 -13.55 -13.91 10.57
N ILE A 156 -14.35 -14.97 10.63
CA ILE A 156 -14.96 -15.41 11.90
C ILE A 156 -14.10 -16.38 12.71
N SER A 157 -12.89 -16.69 12.24
CA SER A 157 -11.99 -17.63 12.91
C SER A 157 -11.32 -17.08 14.17
N GLY A 158 -11.34 -15.75 14.35
CA GLY A 158 -10.56 -15.05 15.38
C GLY A 158 -9.06 -14.95 15.06
N LYS A 159 -8.63 -15.28 13.84
CA LYS A 159 -7.24 -15.11 13.38
C LYS A 159 -7.01 -13.81 12.62
N VAL A 160 -8.03 -13.32 11.93
CA VAL A 160 -8.05 -11.94 11.42
C VAL A 160 -8.46 -11.07 12.59
N ILE A 161 -7.62 -10.10 12.95
CA ILE A 161 -7.79 -9.25 14.12
C ILE A 161 -8.01 -7.81 13.67
N SER A 162 -9.02 -7.16 14.24
CA SER A 162 -9.17 -5.72 14.16
C SER A 162 -9.44 -5.12 15.53
N LYS A 163 -8.78 -4.00 15.84
CA LYS A 163 -9.04 -3.21 17.05
C LYS A 163 -10.35 -2.42 17.00
N TYR A 164 -11.02 -2.40 15.85
CA TYR A 164 -12.28 -1.69 15.64
C TYR A 164 -13.48 -2.61 15.41
N LEU A 165 -13.30 -3.91 15.62
CA LEU A 165 -14.40 -4.85 15.54
C LEU A 165 -15.42 -4.55 16.67
N PRO A 166 -16.71 -4.33 16.35
CA PRO A 166 -17.72 -4.06 17.36
C PRO A 166 -17.74 -5.13 18.47
N ASN A 167 -17.57 -4.69 19.73
CA ASN A 167 -17.56 -5.54 20.93
C ASN A 167 -16.56 -6.70 20.92
N ASP A 168 -15.50 -6.64 20.10
CA ASP A 168 -14.58 -7.76 19.87
C ASP A 168 -15.30 -9.07 19.47
N ASP A 169 -16.47 -8.96 18.82
CA ASP A 169 -17.28 -10.12 18.45
C ASP A 169 -16.91 -10.61 17.04
N TYR A 170 -16.00 -11.57 17.01
CA TYR A 170 -15.55 -12.28 15.81
C TYR A 170 -16.57 -13.25 15.24
N THR A 171 -17.69 -13.52 15.91
CA THR A 171 -18.61 -14.59 15.50
C THR A 171 -19.60 -14.16 14.41
N GLN A 172 -19.77 -12.86 14.20
CA GLN A 172 -20.74 -12.29 13.26
C GLN A 172 -20.03 -11.66 12.06
N LEU A 173 -20.31 -12.16 10.85
CA LEU A 173 -19.79 -11.55 9.62
C LEU A 173 -20.18 -10.09 9.48
N GLN A 174 -21.38 -9.71 9.93
CA GLN A 174 -21.89 -8.34 9.86
C GLN A 174 -20.98 -7.33 10.57
N ASN A 175 -20.23 -7.74 11.59
CA ASN A 175 -19.30 -6.87 12.31
C ASN A 175 -18.09 -6.46 11.46
N TRP A 176 -17.81 -7.19 10.37
CA TRP A 176 -16.73 -6.91 9.43
C TRP A 176 -17.13 -5.97 8.30
N GLU A 177 -18.41 -5.57 8.20
CA GLU A 177 -18.86 -4.64 7.17
C GLU A 177 -18.13 -3.29 7.29
N GLY A 178 -17.60 -2.82 6.16
CA GLY A 178 -16.74 -1.63 6.09
C GLY A 178 -15.36 -1.74 6.75
N LEU A 179 -14.97 -2.90 7.32
CA LEU A 179 -13.65 -3.08 7.94
C LEU A 179 -12.55 -3.58 6.99
N LEU A 180 -12.91 -3.94 5.76
CA LEU A 180 -11.98 -4.29 4.69
C LEU A 180 -11.74 -3.07 3.80
N PHE A 181 -10.56 -2.46 3.89
CA PHE A 181 -10.30 -1.21 3.18
C PHE A 181 -10.29 -1.42 1.65
N PRO A 182 -10.98 -0.57 0.88
CA PRO A 182 -10.88 -0.59 -0.58
C PRO A 182 -9.54 -0.03 -1.05
N ASN A 183 -8.76 -0.84 -1.79
CA ASN A 183 -7.51 -0.41 -2.41
C ASN A 183 -7.06 -1.43 -3.47
N THR A 184 -5.93 -1.15 -4.12
CA THR A 184 -5.16 -2.12 -4.89
C THR A 184 -4.01 -2.66 -4.04
N TYR A 185 -3.92 -3.97 -3.92
CA TYR A 185 -2.98 -4.69 -3.06
C TYR A 185 -2.05 -5.59 -3.87
N GLN A 186 -0.78 -5.66 -3.45
CA GLN A 186 0.14 -6.71 -3.88
C GLN A 186 0.08 -7.84 -2.87
N ILE A 187 -0.35 -9.01 -3.31
CA ILE A 187 -0.55 -10.19 -2.48
C ILE A 187 0.52 -11.23 -2.83
N ASP A 188 1.20 -11.76 -1.81
CA ASP A 188 2.13 -12.88 -2.00
C ASP A 188 1.35 -14.11 -2.48
N ILE A 189 1.86 -14.80 -3.50
CA ILE A 189 1.27 -16.01 -4.07
C ILE A 189 1.05 -17.13 -3.04
N GLU A 190 1.84 -17.15 -1.96
CA GLU A 190 1.72 -18.12 -0.87
C GLU A 190 0.77 -17.65 0.26
N SER A 191 0.13 -16.48 0.12
CA SER A 191 -0.78 -15.95 1.15
C SER A 191 -2.04 -16.81 1.30
N ASN A 192 -2.39 -17.12 2.54
CA ASN A 192 -3.69 -17.70 2.89
C ASN A 192 -4.79 -16.63 3.02
N GLY A 193 -6.05 -17.07 3.06
CA GLY A 193 -7.22 -16.19 3.20
C GLY A 193 -7.13 -15.25 4.40
N GLU A 194 -6.67 -15.75 5.56
CA GLU A 194 -6.47 -14.91 6.74
C GLU A 194 -5.46 -13.77 6.51
N SER A 195 -4.33 -14.06 5.86
CA SER A 195 -3.27 -13.07 5.61
C SER A 195 -3.71 -12.01 4.61
N ILE A 196 -4.46 -12.41 3.58
CA ILE A 196 -5.04 -11.47 2.60
C ILE A 196 -6.01 -10.52 3.32
N LEU A 197 -6.97 -11.07 4.07
CA LEU A 197 -7.96 -10.26 4.78
C LEU A 197 -7.32 -9.36 5.84
N GLN A 198 -6.34 -9.87 6.58
CA GLN A 198 -5.59 -9.08 7.56
C GLN A 198 -4.89 -7.88 6.91
N THR A 199 -4.39 -8.02 5.67
CA THR A 199 -3.80 -6.91 4.91
C THR A 199 -4.81 -5.78 4.68
N LEU A 200 -6.05 -6.11 4.29
CA LEU A 200 -7.11 -5.12 4.07
C LEU A 200 -7.54 -4.44 5.38
N VAL A 201 -7.63 -5.21 6.47
CA VAL A 201 -7.97 -4.69 7.81
C VAL A 201 -6.88 -3.75 8.31
N SER A 202 -5.62 -4.17 8.27
CA SER A 202 -4.49 -3.36 8.73
C SER A 202 -4.32 -2.09 7.90
N GLU A 203 -4.69 -2.12 6.61
CA GLU A 203 -4.72 -0.92 5.79
C GLU A 203 -5.78 0.08 6.29
N LEU A 204 -7.01 -0.36 6.59
CA LEU A 204 -8.03 0.53 7.17
C LEU A 204 -7.51 1.18 8.45
N GLU A 205 -6.96 0.37 9.35
CA GLU A 205 -6.46 0.83 10.64
C GLU A 205 -5.35 1.87 10.46
N THR A 206 -4.40 1.61 9.56
CA THR A 206 -3.32 2.54 9.25
C THR A 206 -3.85 3.86 8.69
N ARG A 207 -4.79 3.81 7.74
CA ARG A 207 -5.37 5.02 7.13
C ARG A 207 -6.18 5.82 8.14
N TYR A 208 -6.98 5.15 8.96
CA TYR A 208 -7.78 5.81 9.98
C TYR A 208 -6.88 6.44 11.06
N ASP A 209 -5.89 5.70 11.57
CA ASP A 209 -4.92 6.20 12.55
C ASP A 209 -4.16 7.42 12.05
N ASP A 210 -3.71 7.42 10.79
CA ASP A 210 -3.04 8.57 10.18
C ASP A 210 -3.96 9.79 10.11
N ILE A 211 -5.23 9.60 9.75
CA ILE A 211 -6.20 10.70 9.70
C ILE A 211 -6.42 11.29 11.10
N ILE A 212 -6.69 10.46 12.11
CA ILE A 212 -7.02 10.95 13.46
C ILE A 212 -5.79 11.45 14.23
N SER A 213 -4.58 10.99 13.90
CA SER A 213 -3.35 11.50 14.54
C SER A 213 -3.03 12.92 14.08
N ASN A 214 -3.42 13.27 12.87
CA ASN A 214 -3.16 14.57 12.26
C ASN A 214 -4.33 15.55 12.37
N ASN A 215 -5.50 15.12 12.85
CA ASN A 215 -6.71 15.92 12.88
C ASN A 215 -7.52 15.68 14.15
N GLN A 216 -8.27 16.68 14.59
CA GLN A 216 -9.23 16.51 15.67
C GLN A 216 -10.51 15.86 15.13
N VAL A 217 -10.89 14.71 15.69
CA VAL A 217 -12.18 14.07 15.39
C VAL A 217 -13.32 15.01 15.82
N PRO A 218 -14.30 15.30 14.96
CA PRO A 218 -15.44 16.14 15.32
C PRO A 218 -16.21 15.60 16.53
N ASN A 219 -16.70 16.49 17.38
CA ASN A 219 -17.40 16.14 18.64
C ASN A 219 -18.72 15.37 18.46
N TRP A 220 -19.30 15.36 17.27
CA TRP A 220 -20.50 14.61 16.93
C TRP A 220 -20.23 13.14 16.56
N ILE A 221 -18.95 12.75 16.52
CA ILE A 221 -18.52 11.37 16.35
C ILE A 221 -17.89 10.89 17.67
N GLU A 222 -18.51 9.92 18.30
CA GLU A 222 -18.13 9.43 19.64
C GLU A 222 -17.23 8.18 19.56
N THR A 223 -17.37 7.37 18.51
CA THR A 223 -16.67 6.09 18.39
C THR A 223 -16.12 5.84 16.98
N PRO A 224 -15.06 5.00 16.83
CA PRO A 224 -14.59 4.57 15.51
C PRO A 224 -15.68 3.89 14.67
N THR A 225 -16.57 3.10 15.30
CA THR A 225 -17.70 2.49 14.59
C THR A 225 -18.62 3.54 14.00
N GLN A 226 -18.99 4.58 14.75
CA GLN A 226 -19.78 5.70 14.21
C GLN A 226 -19.05 6.41 13.06
N PHE A 227 -17.73 6.63 13.20
CA PHE A 227 -16.91 7.24 12.14
C PHE A 227 -16.98 6.42 10.84
N PHE A 228 -16.78 5.10 10.92
CA PHE A 228 -16.84 4.21 9.76
C PHE A 228 -18.26 4.10 9.19
N THR A 229 -19.29 4.07 10.04
CA THR A 229 -20.67 4.09 9.58
C THR A 229 -20.95 5.34 8.77
N VAL A 230 -20.62 6.52 9.29
CA VAL A 230 -20.78 7.79 8.57
C VAL A 230 -19.97 7.81 7.27
N ALA A 231 -18.73 7.30 7.27
CA ALA A 231 -17.91 7.25 6.06
C ALA A 231 -18.56 6.38 4.98
N SER A 232 -19.17 5.25 5.35
CA SER A 232 -19.91 4.39 4.41
C SER A 232 -21.20 5.03 3.88
N LEU A 233 -21.87 5.86 4.68
CA LEU A 233 -23.04 6.62 4.25
C LEU A 233 -22.65 7.71 3.23
N ILE A 234 -21.56 8.43 3.51
CA ILE A 234 -21.02 9.44 2.59
C ILE A 234 -20.60 8.80 1.27
N GLU A 235 -19.91 7.66 1.31
CA GLU A 235 -19.49 6.93 0.11
C GLU A 235 -20.68 6.51 -0.77
N ALA A 236 -21.76 6.06 -0.14
CA ALA A 236 -22.93 5.59 -0.85
C ALA A 236 -23.74 6.71 -1.52
N GLU A 237 -23.69 7.93 -0.98
CA GLU A 237 -24.47 9.08 -1.46
C GLU A 237 -23.70 9.97 -2.44
N ALA A 238 -22.42 10.23 -2.17
CA ALA A 238 -21.65 11.24 -2.90
C ALA A 238 -20.83 10.64 -4.04
N LYS A 239 -21.25 10.93 -5.28
CA LYS A 239 -20.45 10.58 -6.46
C LYS A 239 -19.21 11.46 -6.60
N LEU A 240 -19.36 12.77 -6.40
CA LEU A 240 -18.28 13.76 -6.57
C LEU A 240 -17.57 14.07 -5.26
N ASP A 241 -16.25 14.25 -5.33
CA ASP A 241 -15.43 14.57 -4.16
C ASP A 241 -15.81 15.89 -3.49
N GLU A 242 -16.26 16.87 -4.28
CA GLU A 242 -16.70 18.18 -3.78
C GLU A 242 -17.98 18.11 -2.93
N ASP A 243 -18.82 17.10 -3.17
CA ASP A 243 -20.11 16.95 -2.47
C ASP A 243 -19.97 16.17 -1.16
N ARG A 244 -18.92 15.34 -1.00
CA ARG A 244 -18.70 14.50 0.19
C ARG A 244 -18.75 15.28 1.52
N PRO A 245 -18.05 16.43 1.69
CA PRO A 245 -18.13 17.21 2.92
C PRO A 245 -19.53 17.79 3.16
N LEU A 246 -20.26 18.16 2.11
CA LEU A 246 -21.61 18.68 2.22
C LEU A 246 -22.62 17.59 2.62
N VAL A 247 -22.49 16.37 2.09
CA VAL A 247 -23.23 15.20 2.56
C VAL A 247 -22.94 14.93 4.05
N SER A 248 -21.67 14.98 4.46
CA SER A 248 -21.27 14.88 5.86
C SER A 248 -21.98 15.93 6.73
N SER A 249 -22.08 17.18 6.26
CA SER A 249 -22.77 18.25 7.00
C SER A 249 -24.27 17.98 7.16
N VAL A 250 -24.94 17.43 6.15
CA VAL A 250 -26.36 17.07 6.26
C VAL A 250 -26.57 15.92 7.25
N ILE A 251 -25.71 14.89 7.21
CA ILE A 251 -25.76 13.79 8.19
C ILE A 251 -25.61 14.33 9.61
N ARG A 252 -24.57 15.14 9.86
CA ARG A 252 -24.35 15.78 11.17
C ARG A 252 -25.56 16.59 11.62
N ASN A 253 -26.07 17.48 10.76
CA ASN A 253 -27.17 18.38 11.10
C ASN A 253 -28.44 17.60 11.44
N ARG A 254 -28.76 16.56 10.65
CA ARG A 254 -29.91 15.69 10.94
C ARG A 254 -29.74 14.91 12.24
N LEU A 255 -28.56 14.38 12.54
CA LEU A 255 -28.31 13.70 13.82
C LEU A 255 -28.48 14.66 15.01
N ASN A 256 -27.93 15.86 14.92
CA ASN A 256 -28.05 16.89 15.97
C ASN A 256 -29.50 17.29 16.23
N ASP A 257 -30.33 17.35 15.18
CA ASP A 257 -31.74 17.71 15.25
C ASP A 257 -32.67 16.50 15.51
N ASN A 258 -32.11 15.30 15.77
CA ASN A 258 -32.85 14.04 15.93
C ASN A 258 -33.78 13.72 14.75
N MET A 259 -33.37 14.07 13.54
CA MET A 259 -34.06 13.77 12.29
C MET A 259 -33.67 12.39 11.76
N LEU A 260 -34.59 11.76 11.00
CA LEU A 260 -34.29 10.56 10.22
C LEU A 260 -33.27 10.88 9.11
N LEU A 261 -32.26 10.04 8.92
CA LEU A 261 -31.26 10.27 7.85
C LEU A 261 -31.86 10.04 6.46
N GLN A 262 -32.79 9.09 6.30
CA GLN A 262 -33.51 8.81 5.05
C GLN A 262 -32.57 8.58 3.85
N ILE A 263 -31.57 7.73 4.05
CA ILE A 263 -30.57 7.37 3.05
C ILE A 263 -30.99 6.06 2.39
N ASP A 264 -31.26 6.11 1.08
CA ASP A 264 -31.77 4.98 0.29
C ASP A 264 -30.83 3.77 0.33
N ALA A 265 -29.51 4.02 0.33
CA ALA A 265 -28.49 2.98 0.39
C ALA A 265 -28.62 2.09 1.64
N THR A 266 -29.09 2.63 2.77
CA THR A 266 -29.24 1.84 4.00
C THR A 266 -30.43 0.88 3.92
N VAL A 267 -31.49 1.26 3.19
CA VAL A 267 -32.63 0.38 2.89
C VAL A 267 -32.20 -0.72 1.94
N LEU A 268 -31.48 -0.39 0.86
CA LEU A 268 -30.97 -1.39 -0.09
C LEU A 268 -30.01 -2.38 0.58
N TYR A 269 -29.15 -1.88 1.48
CA TYR A 269 -28.28 -2.70 2.32
C TYR A 269 -29.09 -3.65 3.21
N SER A 270 -30.12 -3.14 3.89
CA SER A 270 -30.97 -3.96 4.76
C SER A 270 -31.70 -5.09 4.03
N LEU A 271 -32.03 -4.85 2.75
CA LEU A 271 -32.66 -5.84 1.86
C LEU A 271 -31.64 -6.77 1.18
N GLN A 272 -30.34 -6.48 1.30
CA GLN A 272 -29.25 -7.13 0.56
C GLN A 272 -29.55 -7.21 -0.94
N LYS A 273 -30.08 -6.12 -1.51
CA LYS A 273 -30.48 -6.04 -2.91
C LYS A 273 -30.12 -4.72 -3.56
N ARG A 274 -29.20 -4.73 -4.52
CA ARG A 274 -28.89 -3.56 -5.36
C ARG A 274 -30.08 -3.28 -6.28
N LYS A 275 -30.61 -2.05 -6.23
CA LYS A 275 -31.69 -1.57 -7.11
C LYS A 275 -31.35 -0.14 -7.55
N SER A 276 -31.78 0.24 -8.74
CA SER A 276 -31.66 1.62 -9.23
C SER A 276 -32.64 2.58 -8.55
N GLN A 277 -33.70 2.05 -7.92
CA GLN A 277 -34.72 2.83 -7.24
C GLN A 277 -35.25 2.09 -6.02
N VAL A 278 -35.39 2.81 -4.91
CA VAL A 278 -36.09 2.36 -3.70
C VAL A 278 -37.60 2.62 -3.85
N LEU A 279 -38.40 1.58 -3.63
CA LEU A 279 -39.86 1.64 -3.72
C LEU A 279 -40.46 1.95 -2.34
N LEU A 280 -41.69 2.47 -2.31
CA LEU A 280 -42.40 2.75 -1.05
C LEU A 280 -42.51 1.52 -0.14
N ILE A 281 -42.65 0.32 -0.72
CA ILE A 281 -42.71 -0.94 0.04
C ILE A 281 -41.37 -1.29 0.68
N ASP A 282 -40.25 -0.96 0.02
CA ASP A 282 -38.91 -1.20 0.53
C ASP A 282 -38.66 -0.37 1.80
N LEU A 283 -39.16 0.88 1.83
CA LEU A 283 -39.07 1.78 3.00
C LEU A 283 -39.76 1.23 4.25
N GLN A 284 -40.70 0.30 4.09
CA GLN A 284 -41.42 -0.32 5.20
C GLN A 284 -40.69 -1.54 5.79
N PHE A 285 -39.57 -1.97 5.22
CA PHE A 285 -38.79 -3.09 5.75
C PHE A 285 -38.29 -2.79 7.16
N ASP A 286 -38.43 -3.73 8.08
CA ASP A 286 -38.04 -3.54 9.48
C ASP A 286 -36.62 -4.03 9.73
N SER A 287 -35.71 -3.09 9.95
CA SER A 287 -34.29 -3.36 10.14
C SER A 287 -33.63 -2.20 10.86
N PRO A 288 -32.66 -2.44 11.78
CA PRO A 288 -31.91 -1.36 12.43
C PRO A 288 -31.07 -0.51 11.46
N TYR A 289 -30.89 -0.96 10.22
CA TYR A 289 -30.25 -0.19 9.15
C TYR A 289 -31.22 0.75 8.43
N ASN A 290 -32.54 0.63 8.63
CA ASN A 290 -33.51 1.45 7.91
C ASN A 290 -33.60 2.86 8.52
N THR A 291 -32.88 3.80 7.91
CA THR A 291 -32.80 5.21 8.33
C THR A 291 -34.05 6.03 7.98
N TYR A 292 -35.08 5.40 7.39
CA TYR A 292 -36.44 5.97 7.29
C TYR A 292 -37.31 5.64 8.50
N LYS A 293 -36.86 4.75 9.40
CA LYS A 293 -37.60 4.34 10.60
C LYS A 293 -36.91 4.73 11.90
N TYR A 294 -35.58 4.71 11.93
CA TYR A 294 -34.79 5.00 13.12
C TYR A 294 -33.93 6.25 12.90
N THR A 295 -33.85 7.10 13.93
CA THR A 295 -33.10 8.37 13.91
C THR A 295 -31.62 8.19 14.22
N SER A 296 -31.23 7.03 14.76
CA SER A 296 -29.84 6.69 15.02
C SER A 296 -29.09 6.31 13.75
N LEU A 297 -27.76 6.37 13.80
CA LEU A 297 -26.91 5.73 12.81
C LEU A 297 -27.20 4.22 12.73
N PRO A 298 -27.00 3.58 11.56
CA PRO A 298 -26.96 2.13 11.46
C PRO A 298 -25.91 1.52 12.42
N PRO A 299 -26.12 0.27 12.89
CA PRO A 299 -25.26 -0.32 13.91
C PRO A 299 -23.84 -0.63 13.44
N THR A 300 -23.64 -0.82 12.13
CA THR A 300 -22.32 -0.96 11.48
C THR A 300 -22.31 -0.14 10.19
N PRO A 301 -21.14 -0.01 9.52
CA PRO A 301 -21.10 0.45 8.13
C PRO A 301 -22.02 -0.36 7.22
N ILE A 302 -22.36 0.22 6.06
CA ILE A 302 -23.17 -0.41 5.02
C ILE A 302 -22.39 -0.77 3.76
N SER A 303 -21.10 -0.43 3.71
CA SER A 303 -20.17 -0.73 2.61
C SER A 303 -18.73 -0.35 3.00
N GLY A 304 -17.75 -0.80 2.22
CA GLY A 304 -16.39 -0.27 2.21
C GLY A 304 -16.36 1.18 1.68
N PHE A 305 -15.49 2.00 2.25
CA PHE A 305 -15.41 3.44 1.95
C PHE A 305 -13.97 3.91 1.74
N GLY A 306 -13.80 4.97 0.97
CA GLY A 306 -12.51 5.53 0.62
C GLY A 306 -11.96 6.52 1.66
N ASN A 307 -10.69 6.88 1.46
CA ASN A 307 -10.02 7.93 2.22
C ASN A 307 -10.73 9.30 2.11
N LYS A 308 -11.36 9.57 0.96
CA LYS A 308 -12.06 10.83 0.72
C LYS A 308 -13.31 10.96 1.60
N SER A 309 -14.04 9.87 1.80
CA SER A 309 -15.22 9.83 2.65
C SER A 309 -14.85 9.97 4.14
N MET A 310 -13.74 9.36 4.57
CA MET A 310 -13.19 9.61 5.92
C MET A 310 -12.76 11.09 6.12
N LYS A 311 -12.07 11.66 5.14
CA LYS A 311 -11.65 13.08 5.18
C LYS A 311 -12.82 14.06 5.15
N ALA A 312 -13.94 13.69 4.54
CA ALA A 312 -15.15 14.52 4.53
C ALA A 312 -15.74 14.72 5.93
N ILE A 313 -15.61 13.72 6.80
CA ILE A 313 -16.02 13.81 8.21
C ILE A 313 -15.18 14.87 8.93
N ILE A 314 -13.86 14.78 8.79
CA ILE A 314 -12.92 15.74 9.39
C ILE A 314 -13.17 17.16 8.89
N ASN A 315 -13.42 17.33 7.59
CA ASN A 315 -13.60 18.61 6.92
C ASN A 315 -15.07 19.00 6.77
N THR A 316 -15.94 18.58 7.70
CA THR A 316 -17.37 18.90 7.63
C THR A 316 -17.57 20.41 7.78
N PRO A 317 -18.16 21.11 6.78
CA PRO A 317 -18.37 22.55 6.85
C PRO A 317 -19.46 22.93 7.85
N GLU A 318 -19.33 24.13 8.43
CA GLU A 318 -20.38 24.76 9.22
C GLU A 318 -21.45 25.35 8.30
N ASN A 319 -22.62 24.72 8.28
CA ASN A 319 -23.82 25.15 7.57
C ASN A 319 -25.05 24.50 8.23
N ASN A 320 -26.24 24.85 7.77
CA ASN A 320 -27.51 24.34 8.28
C ASN A 320 -28.28 23.49 7.25
N TYR A 321 -27.60 22.95 6.23
CA TYR A 321 -28.24 22.12 5.22
C TYR A 321 -28.83 20.85 5.85
N ILE A 322 -30.06 20.53 5.46
CA ILE A 322 -30.78 19.33 5.91
C ILE A 322 -31.40 18.55 4.75
N TYR A 323 -31.37 19.10 3.53
CA TYR A 323 -31.81 18.45 2.31
C TYR A 323 -30.69 18.46 1.27
N TYR A 324 -30.64 17.40 0.48
CA TYR A 324 -29.82 17.34 -0.73
C TYR A 324 -30.55 16.54 -1.80
N LEU A 325 -30.19 16.79 -3.06
CA LEU A 325 -30.62 15.96 -4.18
C LEU A 325 -29.62 16.07 -5.33
N LEU A 326 -29.62 15.06 -6.19
CA LEU A 326 -28.93 15.11 -7.47
C LEU A 326 -29.62 16.14 -8.39
N THR A 327 -28.88 17.11 -8.87
CA THR A 327 -29.39 18.18 -9.75
C THR A 327 -28.71 18.23 -11.12
N ASP A 328 -27.69 17.40 -11.35
CA ASP A 328 -26.95 17.36 -12.60
C ASP A 328 -26.62 15.91 -12.99
N VAL A 329 -26.72 15.58 -14.29
CA VAL A 329 -26.39 14.26 -14.85
C VAL A 329 -24.94 13.83 -14.61
N SER A 330 -24.03 14.78 -14.38
CA SER A 330 -22.64 14.52 -14.01
C SER A 330 -22.51 13.82 -12.65
N GLY A 331 -23.47 14.00 -11.75
CA GLY A 331 -23.37 13.53 -10.37
C GLY A 331 -23.45 14.63 -9.31
N LYS A 332 -23.53 15.90 -9.72
CA LYS A 332 -23.49 17.02 -8.79
C LYS A 332 -24.77 17.16 -7.98
N MET A 333 -24.60 17.39 -6.68
CA MET A 333 -25.68 17.57 -5.72
C MET A 333 -25.91 19.05 -5.42
N THR A 334 -27.16 19.41 -5.11
CA THR A 334 -27.51 20.71 -4.52
C THR A 334 -28.01 20.49 -3.10
N PHE A 335 -27.66 21.41 -2.21
CA PHE A 335 -27.93 21.34 -0.77
C PHE A 335 -28.75 22.55 -0.33
N THR A 336 -29.74 22.33 0.52
CA THR A 336 -30.58 23.39 1.08
C THR A 336 -31.09 23.03 2.46
N ASN A 337 -31.52 24.04 3.21
CA ASN A 337 -32.27 23.89 4.45
C ASN A 337 -33.75 24.29 4.29
N ASP A 338 -34.14 24.79 3.12
CA ASP A 338 -35.50 25.22 2.80
C ASP A 338 -36.26 24.10 2.06
N TYR A 339 -37.42 23.73 2.60
CA TYR A 339 -38.26 22.69 2.02
C TYR A 339 -38.92 23.12 0.71
N GLU A 340 -39.31 24.39 0.56
CA GLU A 340 -39.91 24.88 -0.69
C GLU A 340 -38.86 24.88 -1.81
N GLU A 341 -37.63 25.30 -1.51
CA GLU A 341 -36.51 25.22 -2.44
C GLU A 341 -36.22 23.76 -2.83
N PHE A 342 -36.19 22.84 -1.87
CA PHE A 342 -35.98 21.42 -2.12
C PHE A 342 -37.02 20.84 -3.09
N ILE A 343 -38.31 21.15 -2.89
CA ILE A 343 -39.39 20.69 -3.78
C ILE A 343 -39.25 21.29 -5.18
N ASN A 344 -38.89 22.56 -5.30
CA ASN A 344 -38.66 23.20 -6.59
C ASN A 344 -37.49 22.57 -7.35
N LEU A 345 -36.37 22.33 -6.66
CA LEU A 345 -35.20 21.64 -7.23
C LEU A 345 -35.56 20.22 -7.67
N LYS A 346 -36.35 19.49 -6.87
CA LYS A 346 -36.80 18.14 -7.20
C LYS A 346 -37.67 18.10 -8.45
N ASN A 347 -38.62 19.04 -8.58
CA ASN A 347 -39.45 19.12 -9.78
C ASN A 347 -38.61 19.45 -11.02
N LYS A 348 -37.69 20.41 -10.90
CA LYS A 348 -36.77 20.76 -11.99
C LYS A 348 -35.90 19.58 -12.43
N ALA A 349 -35.29 18.87 -11.48
CA ALA A 349 -34.44 17.72 -11.77
C ALA A 349 -35.21 16.57 -12.46
N LYS A 350 -36.51 16.40 -12.15
CA LYS A 350 -37.39 15.46 -12.86
C LYS A 350 -37.70 15.91 -14.29
N ASP A 351 -38.04 17.19 -14.47
CA ASP A 351 -38.32 17.75 -15.79
C ASP A 351 -37.10 17.66 -16.72
N GLU A 352 -35.89 17.78 -16.15
CA GLU A 352 -34.61 17.64 -16.85
C GLU A 352 -34.14 16.17 -16.99
N GLY A 353 -34.87 15.20 -16.42
CA GLY A 353 -34.55 13.78 -16.49
C GLY A 353 -33.29 13.36 -15.72
N VAL A 354 -32.84 14.19 -14.76
CA VAL A 354 -31.70 13.90 -13.88
C VAL A 354 -32.07 12.82 -12.87
N ILE A 355 -33.30 12.86 -12.38
CA ILE A 355 -33.87 11.88 -11.45
C ILE A 355 -35.17 11.30 -12.02
N PRO A 356 -35.51 10.04 -11.68
CA PRO A 356 -36.68 9.35 -12.23
C PRO A 356 -38.06 9.88 -11.77
#